data_AF-A0A1F9I7N7-F1
#
_entry.id   AF-A0A1F9I7N7-F1
#
_cell.length_a   1.000
_cell.length_b   1.000
_cell.length_c   1.000
_cell.angle_alpha   90.00
_cell.angle_beta   90.00
_cell.angle_gamma   90.00
#
_symmetry.space_group_name_H-M   'P 1'
#
loop_
_entity.id
_entity.type
_entity.pdbx_description
1 polymer ?
#
loop_
_entity_poly.entity_id
_entity_poly.type
_entity_poly.pdbx_seq_one_letter_code
_entity_poly.pdbx_strand_id
1 'polypeptide(L)' 'MPRRYHKCCFCEGDLSERKITVDYRWGETLVTVIKNVPAGLCEVCGEQYFKAPIVKAMERV' A
#
# COMPACT_ATOMS: atom_id res chain seq x y z
N MET A 1 2.07 20.34 -2.08
CA MET A 1 0.80 19.77 -1.57
C MET A 1 1.00 18.29 -1.28
N PRO A 2 0.66 17.77 -0.08
CA PRO A 2 0.68 16.34 0.17
C PRO A 2 -0.38 15.66 -0.70
N ARG A 3 -0.01 14.62 -1.46
CA ARG A 3 -0.96 13.82 -2.23
C ARG A 3 -1.86 13.06 -1.23
N ARG A 4 -3.15 13.37 -1.24
CA ARG A 4 -4.17 12.64 -0.47
C ARG A 4 -4.59 11.38 -1.22
N TYR A 5 -4.99 10.35 -0.49
CA TYR A 5 -5.71 9.22 -1.06
C TYR A 5 -7.13 9.69 -1.41
N HIS A 6 -7.56 9.40 -2.64
CA HIS A 6 -8.91 9.72 -3.10
C HIS A 6 -9.88 8.58 -2.74
N LYS A 7 -10.93 8.36 -3.53
CA LYS A 7 -11.77 7.17 -3.42
C LYS A 7 -11.09 5.97 -4.05
N CYS A 8 -11.50 4.78 -3.63
CA CYS A 8 -11.09 3.53 -4.28
C CYS A 8 -11.54 3.50 -5.74
N CYS A 9 -10.65 3.15 -6.66
CA CYS A 9 -10.94 3.05 -8.08
C CYS A 9 -11.86 1.87 -8.42
N PHE A 10 -11.96 0.87 -7.52
CA PHE A 10 -12.68 -0.37 -7.77
C PHE A 10 -14.12 -0.35 -7.23
N CYS A 11 -14.30 0.09 -5.98
CA CYS A 11 -15.60 0.08 -5.29
C CYS A 11 -16.09 1.45 -4.82
N GLU A 12 -15.39 2.53 -5.19
CA GLU A 12 -15.69 3.93 -4.80
C GLU A 12 -15.73 4.20 -3.28
N GLY A 13 -15.35 3.22 -2.46
CA GLY A 13 -15.25 3.35 -1.01
C GLY A 13 -14.14 4.31 -0.56
N ASP A 14 -14.26 4.78 0.67
CA ASP A 14 -13.28 5.66 1.29
C ASP A 14 -11.94 4.95 1.58
N LEU A 15 -10.85 5.69 1.37
CA LEU A 15 -9.49 5.25 1.65
C LEU A 15 -9.00 5.83 2.97
N SER A 16 -8.57 4.97 3.89
CA SER A 16 -7.94 5.36 5.15
C SER A 16 -6.43 5.14 5.10
N GLU A 17 -5.63 6.13 5.51
CA GLU A 17 -4.17 5.96 5.60
C GLU A 17 -3.84 5.14 6.86
N ARG A 18 -3.24 3.96 6.65
CA ARG A 18 -2.84 3.04 7.73
C ARG A 18 -1.43 2.51 7.47
N LYS A 19 -0.78 2.01 8.53
CA LYS A 19 0.50 1.30 8.43
C LYS A 19 0.23 -0.20 8.38
N ILE A 20 0.71 -0.85 7.33
CA ILE A 20 0.51 -2.29 7.12
C ILE A 20 1.84 -3.03 7.00
N THR A 21 1.76 -4.35 7.10
CA THR A 21 2.86 -5.24 6.79
C THR A 21 2.68 -5.73 5.36
N VAL A 22 3.72 -5.60 4.54
CA VAL A 22 3.71 -6.04 3.14
C VAL A 22 4.68 -7.19 2.96
N ASP A 23 4.16 -8.29 2.42
CA ASP A 23 4.96 -9.43 2.00
C ASP A 23 5.53 -9.14 0.62
N TYR A 24 6.82 -8.84 0.54
CA TYR A 24 7.48 -8.58 -0.72
C TYR A 24 7.91 -9.90 -1.34
N ARG A 25 7.18 -10.32 -2.38
CA ARG A 25 7.39 -11.60 -3.06
C ARG A 25 7.91 -11.38 -4.47
N TRP A 26 8.83 -12.25 -4.89
CA TRP A 26 9.27 -12.37 -6.27
C TRP A 26 8.87 -13.76 -6.78
N GLY A 27 7.80 -13.81 -7.57
CA GLY A 27 7.14 -15.06 -7.92
C GLY A 27 6.65 -15.79 -6.66
N GLU A 28 7.05 -17.05 -6.52
CA GLU A 28 6.70 -17.87 -5.35
C GLU A 28 7.60 -17.60 -4.14
N THR A 29 8.72 -16.88 -4.32
CA THR A 29 9.70 -16.64 -3.25
C THR A 29 9.29 -15.42 -2.42
N LEU A 30 9.15 -15.60 -1.11
CA LEU A 30 9.06 -14.48 -0.17
C LEU A 30 10.46 -13.91 0.02
N VAL A 31 10.71 -12.73 -0.54
CA VAL A 31 12.02 -12.07 -0.48
C VAL A 31 12.20 -11.40 0.88
N THR A 32 11.21 -10.65 1.33
CA THR A 32 11.25 -9.97 2.62
C THR A 32 9.84 -9.60 3.10
N VAL A 33 9.72 -9.28 4.39
CA VAL A 33 8.49 -8.79 5.02
C VAL A 33 8.74 -7.38 5.53
N ILE A 34 8.12 -6.40 4.88
CA ILE A 34 8.30 -4.98 5.19
C ILE A 34 7.20 -4.55 6.14
N LYS A 35 7.56 -4.23 7.39
CA LYS A 35 6.60 -3.79 8.42
C LYS A 35 6.41 -2.28 8.40
N ASN A 36 5.25 -1.83 8.87
CA ASN A 36 4.92 -0.40 9.06
C ASN A 36 4.92 0.44 7.77
N VAL A 37 4.57 -0.15 6.63
CA VAL A 37 4.48 0.54 5.35
C VAL A 37 3.22 1.42 5.32
N PRO A 38 3.34 2.73 5.10
CA PRO A 38 2.17 3.61 4.98
C PRO A 38 1.46 3.38 3.64
N ALA A 39 0.19 2.99 3.71
CA ALA A 39 -0.66 2.73 2.57
C ALA A 39 -2.07 3.30 2.79
N GLY A 40 -2.75 3.65 1.70
CA GLY A 40 -4.18 3.92 1.72
C GLY A 40 -4.92 2.60 1.56
N LEU A 41 -5.71 2.20 2.56
CA LEU A 41 -6.55 1.01 2.46
C LEU A 41 -8.01 1.40 2.27
N CYS A 42 -8.66 0.73 1.32
CA CYS A 42 -10.10 0.82 1.19
C CYS A 42 -10.77 0.07 2.35
N GLU A 43 -11.65 0.77 3.07
CA GLU A 43 -12.35 0.19 4.23
C GLU A 43 -13.43 -0.83 3.82
N VAL A 44 -13.76 -0.91 2.53
CA VAL A 44 -14.79 -1.81 1.99
C VAL A 44 -14.17 -3.03 1.31
N CYS A 45 -13.31 -2.84 0.30
CA CYS A 45 -12.75 -3.96 -0.47
C CYS A 45 -11.34 -4.39 -0.03
N GLY A 46 -10.66 -3.62 0.82
CA GLY A 46 -9.30 -3.93 1.27
C GLY A 46 -8.19 -3.60 0.27
N GLU A 47 -8.50 -2.96 -0.86
CA GLU A 47 -7.52 -2.54 -1.86
C GLU A 47 -6.45 -1.62 -1.23
N GLN A 48 -5.18 -1.84 -1.58
CA GLN A 48 -4.03 -1.15 -1.00
C GLN A 48 -3.42 -0.19 -2.03
N TYR A 49 -3.27 1.08 -1.63
CA TYR A 49 -2.71 2.14 -2.45
C TYR A 49 -1.40 2.64 -1.86
N PHE A 50 -0.32 2.52 -2.62
CA PHE A 50 1.00 3.00 -2.23
C PHE A 50 1.35 4.28 -2.99
N LYS A 51 1.89 5.27 -2.27
CA LYS A 51 2.44 6.47 -2.90
C LYS A 51 3.76 6.10 -3.60
N ALA A 52 4.03 6.68 -4.77
CA ALA A 52 5.27 6.45 -5.52
C ALA A 52 6.57 6.48 -4.67
N PRO A 53 6.81 7.44 -3.74
CA PRO A 53 8.00 7.40 -2.90
C PRO A 53 8.08 6.19 -1.95
N ILE A 54 6.94 5.63 -1.54
CA ILE A 54 6.89 4.44 -0.67
C ILE A 54 7.28 3.20 -1.45
N VAL A 55 6.76 3.03 -2.67
CA VAL A 55 7.14 1.91 -3.55
C VAL A 55 8.64 1.94 -3.83
N LYS A 56 9.19 3.12 -4.20
CA LYS A 56 10.64 3.28 -4.41
C LYS A 56 11.49 2.99 -3.18
N ALA A 57 10.94 3.19 -1.97
CA ALA A 57 11.63 2.84 -0.74
C ALA A 57 11.59 1.32 -0.50
N MET A 58 10.49 0.65 -0.83
CA MET A 58 10.35 -0.79 -0.72
C MET A 58 11.27 -1.54 -1.70
N GLU A 59 11.46 -1.02 -2.91
CA GLU A 59 12.36 -1.60 -3.92
C GLU A 59 13.85 -1.54 -3.55
N ARG A 60 14.23 -0.77 -2.52
CA ARG A 60 15.62 -0.66 -2.03
C ARG A 60 15.96 -1.67 -0.93
N VAL A 61 14.98 -2.46 -0.50
CA VAL A 61 15.12 -3.51 0.52
C VAL A 61 15.39 -4.82 -0.17
#